data_AF-A0A3D8S2X3-F1
#
_entry.id   AF-A0A3D8S2X3-F1
#
_cell.length_a   1.000
_cell.length_b   1.000
_cell.length_c   1.000
_cell.angle_alpha   90.00
_cell.angle_beta   90.00
_cell.angle_gamma   90.00
#
_symmetry.space_group_name_H-M   'P 1'
#
loop_
_entity.id
_entity.type
_entity.pdbx_description
1 polymer ?
#
loop_
_entity_poly.entity_id
_entity_poly.type
_entity_poly.pdbx_seq_one_letter_code
_entity_poly.pdbx_strand_id
1 'polypeptide(L)'
;MSYNFDTGMTTGFCKGTKASHIVDSIKLLKTSVSEIGHPMLLPLIILSNDMSSSVEIRQRDARGWLRRIEYALSMGSSLESNDGYVRNGLLDLDALNRDLVECYSQTLWKNPTTYLTIIAHFKEAMEAVQLEIPTTGKDSIMNKLHTRILSRLKFHERRLLGLDGFVNTTQQRLEKKSALSLIIAQKDSRLNFEVAGNSRSLAHATKRDTGSMMALALLGTIFLPGTYIASIFSTTFFDFQNATWTAVMSPKFWLYWATAIPTTVLILGAWTFWERQRNLKYEMEERDLARASENMEKTILAAMGRRTLAKMTTLGANKEEL
;
A
#
# COMPACT_ATOMS: atom_id res chain seq x y z
N MET A 1 6.88 44.51 -22.70
CA MET A 1 6.38 45.06 -23.98
C MET A 1 6.26 46.56 -23.82
N SER A 2 6.39 47.33 -24.89
CA SER A 2 6.16 48.77 -24.93
C SER A 2 5.04 49.06 -25.93
N TYR A 3 4.21 50.06 -25.64
CA TYR A 3 3.14 50.50 -26.52
C TYR A 3 3.25 52.00 -26.75
N ASN A 4 3.06 52.42 -27.99
CA ASN A 4 3.04 53.82 -28.36
C ASN A 4 1.61 54.21 -28.76
N PHE A 5 0.99 55.13 -28.01
CA PHE A 5 -0.40 55.54 -28.19
C PHE A 5 -0.64 56.37 -29.46
N ASP A 6 0.37 57.11 -29.92
CA ASP A 6 0.27 57.94 -31.12
C ASP A 6 0.28 57.11 -32.41
N THR A 7 1.13 56.07 -32.43
CA THR A 7 1.32 55.18 -33.59
C THR A 7 0.45 53.92 -33.52
N GLY A 8 -0.10 53.60 -32.35
CA GLY A 8 -0.86 52.36 -32.12
C GLY A 8 -0.01 51.09 -32.20
N MET A 9 1.32 51.19 -32.13
CA MET A 9 2.22 50.04 -32.25
C MET A 9 2.60 49.47 -30.88
N THR A 10 2.47 48.15 -30.73
CA THR A 10 3.02 47.38 -29.60
C THR A 10 4.30 46.66 -30.03
N THR A 11 5.40 46.89 -29.32
CA THR A 11 6.67 46.19 -29.53
C THR A 11 7.07 45.40 -28.29
N GLY A 12 7.75 44.27 -28.47
CA GLY A 12 8.18 43.47 -27.35
C GLY A 12 8.93 42.22 -27.75
N PHE A 13 9.59 41.63 -26.76
CA PHE A 13 10.30 40.37 -26.88
C PHE A 13 9.48 39.26 -26.23
N CYS A 14 9.28 38.16 -26.93
CA CYS A 14 8.61 36.97 -26.43
C CYS A 14 9.52 35.76 -26.62
N LYS A 15 9.92 35.11 -25.51
CA LYS A 15 10.73 33.90 -25.53
C LYS A 15 9.81 32.69 -25.58
N GLY A 16 9.89 31.91 -26.65
CA GLY A 16 9.14 30.66 -26.80
C GLY A 16 10.00 29.41 -26.73
N THR A 17 9.38 28.33 -26.25
CA THR A 17 9.93 26.96 -26.29
C THR A 17 9.04 26.09 -27.18
N LYS A 18 9.51 24.90 -27.59
CA LYS A 18 8.69 23.97 -28.41
C LYS A 18 7.38 23.54 -27.72
N ALA A 19 7.33 23.61 -26.39
CA ALA A 19 6.15 23.30 -25.59
C ALA A 19 5.22 24.51 -25.38
N SER A 20 5.63 25.72 -25.81
CA SER A 20 4.82 26.93 -25.68
C SER A 20 3.86 27.09 -26.86
N HIS A 21 2.65 27.58 -26.58
CA HIS A 21 1.64 27.79 -27.63
C HIS A 21 1.74 29.17 -28.31
N ILE A 22 2.94 29.77 -28.34
CA ILE A 22 3.17 31.13 -28.86
C ILE A 22 2.89 31.21 -30.37
N VAL A 23 3.22 30.16 -31.13
CA VAL A 23 2.96 30.13 -32.58
C VAL A 23 1.46 30.17 -32.86
N ASP A 24 0.68 29.41 -32.10
CA ASP A 24 -0.78 29.39 -32.20
C ASP A 24 -1.37 30.74 -31.77
N SER A 25 -0.85 31.35 -30.71
CA SER A 25 -1.24 32.69 -30.26
C SER A 25 -0.98 33.77 -31.31
N ILE A 26 0.16 33.72 -32.02
CA ILE A 26 0.47 34.65 -33.11
C ILE A 26 -0.46 34.40 -34.31
N LYS A 27 -0.77 33.14 -34.62
CA LYS A 27 -1.72 32.80 -35.69
C LYS A 27 -3.11 33.35 -35.38
N LEU A 28 -3.57 33.23 -34.14
CA LEU A 28 -4.85 33.78 -33.69
C LEU A 28 -4.86 35.31 -33.77
N LEU A 29 -3.77 35.96 -33.36
CA LEU A 29 -3.62 37.42 -33.48
C LEU A 29 -3.70 37.88 -34.94
N LYS A 30 -3.07 37.15 -35.87
CA LYS A 30 -3.12 37.45 -37.32
C LYS A 30 -4.53 37.27 -37.91
N THR A 31 -5.36 36.40 -37.33
CA THR A 31 -6.77 36.28 -37.74
C THR A 31 -7.66 37.37 -37.15
N SER A 32 -7.26 37.99 -36.03
CA SER A 32 -8.03 39.05 -35.36
C SER A 32 -7.52 40.47 -35.68
N VAL A 33 -7.00 40.68 -36.89
CA VAL A 33 -6.38 41.95 -37.32
C VAL A 33 -7.28 43.18 -37.18
N SER A 34 -8.60 43.02 -37.31
CA SER A 34 -9.58 44.10 -37.11
C SER A 34 -9.66 44.62 -35.67
N GLU A 35 -9.13 43.88 -34.69
CA GLU A 35 -9.20 44.22 -33.26
C GLU A 35 -7.81 44.55 -32.66
N ILE A 36 -6.74 44.66 -33.46
CA ILE A 36 -5.32 44.83 -33.02
C ILE A 36 -5.02 46.17 -32.31
N GLY A 37 -6.01 47.03 -32.06
CA GLY A 37 -5.79 48.35 -31.47
C GLY A 37 -5.40 48.37 -29.98
N HIS A 38 -5.46 47.26 -29.25
CA HIS A 38 -5.24 47.26 -27.78
C HIS A 38 -3.94 46.54 -27.36
N PRO A 39 -3.07 47.17 -26.53
CA PRO A 39 -1.77 46.60 -26.17
C PRO A 39 -1.85 45.29 -25.38
N MET A 40 -2.93 45.11 -24.61
CA MET A 40 -3.17 43.87 -23.83
C MET A 40 -3.78 42.72 -24.65
N LEU A 41 -4.07 42.88 -25.93
CA LEU A 41 -4.70 41.82 -26.73
C LEU A 41 -3.78 40.61 -26.89
N LEU A 42 -2.52 40.81 -27.30
CA LEU A 42 -1.55 39.72 -27.45
C LEU A 42 -1.26 39.03 -26.10
N PRO A 43 -0.95 39.75 -25.00
CA PRO A 43 -0.84 39.14 -23.68
C PRO A 43 -2.06 38.31 -23.28
N LEU A 44 -3.28 38.78 -23.55
CA LEU A 44 -4.51 38.06 -23.22
C LEU A 44 -4.64 36.76 -24.03
N ILE A 45 -4.32 36.80 -25.32
CA ILE A 45 -4.36 35.61 -26.19
C ILE A 45 -3.36 34.55 -25.70
N ILE A 46 -2.15 34.96 -25.32
CA ILE A 46 -1.13 34.05 -24.76
C ILE A 46 -1.67 33.41 -23.47
N LEU A 47 -2.17 34.22 -22.53
CA LEU A 47 -2.74 33.74 -21.27
C LEU A 47 -3.90 32.75 -21.51
N SER A 48 -4.83 33.08 -22.41
CA SER A 48 -5.99 32.25 -22.73
C SER A 48 -5.58 30.88 -23.27
N ASN A 49 -4.57 30.83 -24.15
CA ASN A 49 -4.09 29.60 -24.75
C ASN A 49 -3.36 28.71 -23.72
N ASP A 50 -2.55 29.32 -22.85
CA ASP A 50 -1.89 28.62 -21.74
C ASP A 50 -2.88 28.10 -20.68
N MET A 51 -4.04 28.76 -20.55
CA MET A 51 -5.17 28.40 -19.70
C MET A 51 -6.23 27.50 -20.39
N SER A 52 -5.84 26.82 -21.47
CA SER A 52 -6.67 25.82 -22.14
C SER A 52 -7.25 24.76 -21.16
N SER A 53 -8.32 24.09 -21.56
CA SER A 53 -9.07 23.10 -20.77
C SER A 53 -8.22 21.96 -20.18
N SER A 54 -6.99 21.76 -20.67
CA SER A 54 -6.06 20.73 -20.19
C SER A 54 -5.81 20.76 -18.67
N VAL A 55 -5.78 21.95 -18.05
CA VAL A 55 -5.58 22.07 -16.58
C VAL A 55 -6.79 21.55 -15.83
N GLU A 56 -8.00 21.87 -16.29
CA GLU A 56 -9.24 21.41 -15.65
C GLU A 56 -9.47 19.92 -15.84
N ILE A 57 -9.14 19.39 -17.02
CA ILE A 57 -9.23 17.96 -17.33
C ILE A 57 -8.31 17.19 -16.37
N ARG A 58 -7.05 17.58 -16.25
CA ARG A 58 -6.12 16.94 -15.31
C ARG A 58 -6.60 16.98 -13.87
N GLN A 59 -7.14 18.11 -13.41
CA GLN A 59 -7.71 18.19 -12.06
C GLN A 59 -8.95 17.30 -11.88
N ARG A 60 -9.79 17.18 -12.91
CA ARG A 60 -10.94 16.27 -12.90
C ARG A 60 -10.49 14.81 -12.85
N ASP A 61 -9.45 14.46 -13.59
CA ASP A 61 -8.87 13.11 -13.60
C ASP A 61 -8.25 12.76 -12.25
N ALA A 62 -7.49 13.68 -11.66
CA ALA A 62 -6.94 13.53 -10.32
C ALA A 62 -8.03 13.30 -9.27
N ARG A 63 -9.18 13.98 -9.39
CA ARG A 63 -10.34 13.74 -8.52
C ARG A 63 -10.98 12.36 -8.73
N GLY A 64 -11.13 11.95 -9.98
CA GLY A 64 -11.60 10.61 -10.32
C GLY A 64 -10.70 9.55 -9.69
N TRP A 65 -9.40 9.78 -9.75
CA TRP A 65 -8.41 8.90 -9.15
C TRP A 65 -8.42 8.90 -7.63
N LEU A 66 -8.46 10.07 -6.98
CA LEU A 66 -8.60 10.18 -5.53
C LEU A 66 -9.83 9.41 -5.05
N ARG A 67 -10.96 9.50 -5.77
CA ARG A 67 -12.17 8.75 -5.41
C ARG A 67 -11.97 7.23 -5.46
N ARG A 68 -11.20 6.72 -6.44
CA ARG A 68 -10.84 5.29 -6.51
C ARG A 68 -9.97 4.88 -5.33
N ILE A 69 -8.95 5.69 -5.00
CA ILE A 69 -8.09 5.44 -3.83
C ILE A 69 -8.92 5.46 -2.53
N GLU A 70 -9.82 6.43 -2.38
CA GLU A 70 -10.70 6.53 -1.22
C GLU A 70 -11.65 5.34 -1.11
N TYR A 71 -12.17 4.86 -2.23
CA TYR A 71 -13.04 3.68 -2.29
C TYR A 71 -12.27 2.42 -1.89
N ALA A 72 -11.08 2.20 -2.47
CA ALA A 72 -10.20 1.07 -2.12
C ALA A 72 -9.83 1.07 -0.62
N LEU A 73 -9.56 2.24 -0.03
CA LEU A 73 -9.29 2.38 1.40
C LEU A 73 -10.54 2.18 2.27
N SER A 74 -11.72 2.56 1.79
CA SER A 74 -12.98 2.42 2.53
C SER A 74 -13.49 0.98 2.54
N MET A 75 -13.24 0.21 1.48
CA MET A 75 -13.73 -1.16 1.33
C MET A 75 -12.83 -2.20 2.00
N GLY A 76 -11.78 -1.78 2.73
CA GLY A 76 -10.81 -2.66 3.39
C GLY A 76 -11.40 -3.65 4.42
N SER A 77 -12.71 -3.65 4.68
CA SER A 77 -13.42 -4.63 5.52
C SER A 77 -14.30 -5.62 4.75
N SER A 78 -14.55 -5.40 3.46
CA SER A 78 -15.49 -6.19 2.65
C SER A 78 -14.87 -6.42 1.28
N LEU A 79 -13.84 -7.26 1.25
CA LEU A 79 -13.01 -7.49 0.07
C LEU A 79 -13.77 -8.29 -1.00
N GLU A 80 -14.61 -7.61 -1.77
CA GLU A 80 -14.95 -8.05 -3.13
C GLU A 80 -13.97 -7.44 -4.13
N SER A 81 -13.32 -8.34 -4.84
CA SER A 81 -12.23 -8.12 -5.79
C SER A 81 -12.69 -7.38 -7.05
N ASN A 82 -12.31 -6.12 -7.21
CA ASN A 82 -12.26 -5.53 -8.56
C ASN A 82 -11.31 -4.33 -8.79
N ASP A 83 -10.68 -3.76 -7.77
CA ASP A 83 -10.10 -2.40 -7.90
C ASP A 83 -8.57 -2.31 -8.08
N GLY A 84 -7.87 -3.40 -8.41
CA GLY A 84 -6.42 -3.38 -8.72
C GLY A 84 -5.47 -3.09 -7.55
N TYR A 85 -5.97 -2.54 -6.44
CA TYR A 85 -5.24 -2.31 -5.18
C TYR A 85 -5.32 -3.49 -4.20
N VAL A 86 -6.08 -4.54 -4.53
CA VAL A 86 -6.20 -5.76 -3.72
C VAL A 86 -5.59 -6.92 -4.50
N ARG A 87 -4.54 -7.53 -3.95
CA ARG A 87 -3.90 -8.72 -4.52
C ARG A 87 -3.99 -9.85 -3.51
N ASN A 88 -4.63 -10.96 -3.88
CA ASN A 88 -4.83 -12.13 -3.02
C ASN A 88 -5.57 -11.83 -1.70
N GLY A 89 -6.50 -10.86 -1.71
CA GLY A 89 -7.23 -10.47 -0.49
C GLY A 89 -6.42 -9.60 0.49
N LEU A 90 -5.18 -9.22 0.15
CA LEU A 90 -4.43 -8.20 0.87
C LEU A 90 -4.40 -6.90 0.08
N LEU A 91 -4.39 -5.78 0.82
CA LEU A 91 -4.22 -4.44 0.26
C LEU A 91 -2.76 -4.24 -0.16
N ASP A 92 -2.52 -3.89 -1.43
CA ASP A 92 -1.20 -3.50 -1.94
C ASP A 92 -0.91 -2.03 -1.59
N LEU A 93 -0.27 -1.84 -0.45
CA LEU A 93 0.08 -0.52 0.08
C LEU A 93 1.10 0.22 -0.79
N ASP A 94 1.99 -0.49 -1.49
CA ASP A 94 3.00 0.12 -2.36
C ASP A 94 2.35 0.68 -3.62
N ALA A 95 1.41 -0.07 -4.21
CA ALA A 95 0.61 0.41 -5.33
C ALA A 95 -0.24 1.62 -4.94
N LEU A 96 -0.87 1.58 -3.77
CA LEU A 96 -1.66 2.69 -3.25
C LEU A 96 -0.80 3.94 -3.01
N ASN A 97 0.38 3.78 -2.42
CA ASN A 97 1.26 4.91 -2.12
C ASN A 97 1.80 5.58 -3.39
N ARG A 98 2.22 4.80 -4.39
CA ARG A 98 2.65 5.32 -5.69
C ARG A 98 1.54 6.16 -6.35
N ASP A 99 0.33 5.61 -6.38
CA ASP A 99 -0.82 6.26 -7.00
C ASP A 99 -1.27 7.52 -6.22
N LEU A 100 -1.12 7.52 -4.90
CA LEU A 100 -1.34 8.70 -4.06
C LEU A 100 -0.35 9.82 -4.36
N VAL A 101 0.94 9.50 -4.50
CA VAL A 101 1.99 10.46 -4.86
C VAL A 101 1.74 11.05 -6.25
N GLU A 102 1.36 10.22 -7.22
CA GLU A 102 1.06 10.68 -8.57
C GLU A 102 -0.22 11.52 -8.62
N CYS A 103 -1.23 11.20 -7.81
CA CYS A 103 -2.39 12.08 -7.63
C CYS A 103 -1.97 13.45 -7.05
N TYR A 104 -1.05 13.48 -6.09
CA TYR A 104 -0.51 14.72 -5.53
C TYR A 104 0.21 15.54 -6.60
N SER A 105 1.09 14.93 -7.41
CA SER A 105 1.83 15.61 -8.47
C SER A 105 0.90 16.25 -9.51
N GLN A 106 -0.16 15.53 -9.91
CA GLN A 106 -1.14 16.01 -10.88
C GLN A 106 -1.99 17.16 -10.36
N THR A 107 -2.34 17.17 -9.06
CA THR A 107 -3.06 18.30 -8.45
C THR A 107 -2.24 19.57 -8.35
N LEU A 108 -0.92 19.45 -8.22
CA LEU A 108 0.02 20.58 -8.17
C LEU A 108 0.43 21.10 -9.55
N TRP A 109 0.01 20.45 -10.64
CA TRP A 109 0.38 20.83 -11.99
C TRP A 109 -0.18 22.21 -12.35
N LYS A 110 0.72 23.19 -12.58
CA LYS A 110 0.41 24.60 -12.84
C LYS A 110 -0.39 25.24 -11.68
N ASN A 111 0.35 25.74 -10.68
CA ASN A 111 -0.23 26.35 -9.48
C ASN A 111 -1.19 27.52 -9.83
N PRO A 112 -2.49 27.42 -9.47
CA PRO A 112 -3.48 28.48 -9.70
C PRO A 112 -3.08 29.84 -9.11
N THR A 113 -2.41 29.85 -7.96
CA THR A 113 -2.01 31.09 -7.27
C THR A 113 -1.07 31.93 -8.14
N THR A 114 -0.11 31.30 -8.84
CA THR A 114 0.80 31.99 -9.76
C THR A 114 0.04 32.67 -10.88
N TYR A 115 -0.96 32.00 -11.46
CA TYR A 115 -1.79 32.58 -12.52
C TYR A 115 -2.72 33.69 -12.00
N LEU A 116 -3.19 33.60 -10.76
CA LEU A 116 -3.94 34.70 -10.12
C LEU A 116 -3.07 35.95 -9.96
N THR A 117 -1.80 35.81 -9.55
CA THR A 117 -0.84 36.92 -9.50
C THR A 117 -0.59 37.51 -10.88
N ILE A 118 -0.45 36.67 -11.91
CA ILE A 118 -0.32 37.15 -13.30
C ILE A 118 -1.55 37.97 -13.70
N ILE A 119 -2.76 37.50 -13.42
CA ILE A 119 -3.99 38.25 -13.73
C ILE A 119 -4.06 39.57 -12.95
N ALA A 120 -3.60 39.60 -11.70
CA ALA A 120 -3.52 40.85 -10.93
C ALA A 120 -2.64 41.89 -11.64
N HIS A 121 -1.45 41.51 -12.10
CA HIS A 121 -0.58 42.40 -12.89
C HIS A 121 -1.18 42.79 -14.24
N PHE A 122 -1.96 41.91 -14.88
CA PHE A 122 -2.70 42.28 -16.09
C PHE A 122 -3.75 43.36 -15.80
N LYS A 123 -4.43 43.30 -14.64
CA LYS A 123 -5.40 44.32 -14.24
C LYS A 123 -4.71 45.66 -13.94
N GLU A 124 -3.60 45.64 -13.23
CA GLU A 124 -2.76 46.83 -13.00
C GLU A 124 -2.34 47.47 -14.33
N ALA A 125 -1.90 46.65 -15.30
CA ALA A 125 -1.55 47.14 -16.63
C ALA A 125 -2.77 47.69 -17.41
N MET A 126 -3.94 47.09 -17.24
CA MET A 126 -5.18 47.62 -17.82
C MET A 126 -5.54 48.98 -17.20
N GLU A 127 -5.43 49.13 -15.88
CA GLU A 127 -5.68 50.42 -15.20
C GLU A 127 -4.74 51.52 -15.69
N ALA A 128 -3.45 51.21 -15.87
CA ALA A 128 -2.48 52.14 -16.44
C ALA A 128 -2.86 52.56 -17.88
N VAL A 129 -3.27 51.61 -18.72
CA VAL A 129 -3.73 51.91 -20.08
C VAL A 129 -5.00 52.77 -20.06
N GLN A 130 -5.92 52.53 -19.13
CA GLN A 130 -7.16 53.30 -19.01
C GLN A 130 -6.92 54.79 -18.70
N LEU A 131 -5.86 55.11 -17.95
CA LEU A 131 -5.48 56.49 -17.63
C LEU A 131 -4.89 57.24 -18.84
N GLU A 132 -4.25 56.52 -19.76
CA GLU A 132 -3.61 57.09 -20.94
C GLU A 132 -4.51 57.10 -22.20
N ILE A 133 -5.67 56.41 -22.18
CA ILE A 133 -6.66 56.47 -23.27
C ILE A 133 -7.28 57.89 -23.33
N PRO A 134 -7.09 58.65 -24.42
CA PRO A 134 -7.73 59.96 -24.61
C PRO A 134 -9.26 59.82 -24.71
N THR A 135 -10.01 60.83 -24.24
CA THR A 135 -11.48 60.83 -24.18
C THR A 135 -12.17 61.38 -25.44
N THR A 136 -11.49 61.46 -26.60
CA THR A 136 -12.04 62.09 -27.83
C THR A 136 -12.14 61.19 -29.09
N GLY A 137 -13.39 60.88 -29.47
CA GLY A 137 -13.86 60.48 -30.80
C GLY A 137 -13.56 59.05 -31.26
N LYS A 138 -12.29 58.61 -31.29
CA LYS A 138 -11.88 57.24 -31.64
C LYS A 138 -12.09 56.23 -30.49
N ASP A 139 -12.52 56.73 -29.34
CA ASP A 139 -12.49 56.05 -28.04
C ASP A 139 -13.64 55.06 -27.83
N SER A 140 -14.72 55.12 -28.62
CA SER A 140 -15.81 54.15 -28.47
C SER A 140 -15.31 52.72 -28.73
N ILE A 141 -14.48 52.52 -29.75
CA ILE A 141 -13.98 51.19 -30.11
C ILE A 141 -12.91 50.74 -29.11
N MET A 142 -11.96 51.63 -28.76
CA MET A 142 -10.91 51.31 -27.80
C MET A 142 -11.46 51.02 -26.40
N ASN A 143 -12.40 51.83 -25.89
CA ASN A 143 -13.07 51.58 -24.62
C ASN A 143 -13.94 50.31 -24.65
N LYS A 144 -14.59 50.00 -25.77
CA LYS A 144 -15.31 48.72 -25.94
C LYS A 144 -14.36 47.53 -25.88
N LEU A 145 -13.20 47.61 -26.55
CA LEU A 145 -12.16 46.57 -26.50
C LEU A 145 -11.59 46.44 -25.09
N HIS A 146 -11.28 47.55 -24.43
CA HIS A 146 -10.81 47.59 -23.05
C HIS A 146 -11.78 46.87 -22.11
N THR A 147 -13.07 47.21 -22.18
CA THR A 147 -14.13 46.59 -21.37
C THR A 147 -14.26 45.08 -21.65
N ARG A 148 -14.12 44.66 -22.92
CA ARG A 148 -14.14 43.23 -23.31
C ARG A 148 -12.93 42.46 -22.76
N ILE A 149 -11.73 43.04 -22.82
CA ILE A 149 -10.52 42.41 -22.27
C ILE A 149 -10.65 42.28 -20.76
N LEU A 150 -11.14 43.32 -20.09
CA LEU A 150 -11.35 43.32 -18.64
C LEU A 150 -12.39 42.28 -18.21
N SER A 151 -13.50 42.13 -18.95
CA SER A 151 -14.49 41.09 -18.66
C SER A 151 -13.94 39.68 -18.86
N ARG A 152 -13.10 39.47 -19.89
CA ARG A 152 -12.39 38.21 -20.10
C ARG A 152 -11.38 37.91 -18.99
N LEU A 153 -10.61 38.89 -18.55
CA LEU A 153 -9.69 38.72 -17.40
C LEU A 153 -10.43 38.36 -16.12
N LYS A 154 -11.55 39.05 -15.82
CA LYS A 154 -12.43 38.71 -14.68
C LYS A 154 -12.97 37.29 -14.78
N PHE A 155 -13.34 36.83 -15.98
CA PHE A 155 -13.77 35.46 -16.18
C PHE A 155 -12.65 34.45 -15.86
N HIS A 156 -11.43 34.69 -16.36
CA HIS A 156 -10.28 33.81 -16.08
C HIS A 156 -9.90 33.80 -14.60
N GLU A 157 -9.97 34.95 -13.91
CA GLU A 157 -9.75 35.05 -12.47
C GLU A 157 -10.78 34.22 -11.69
N ARG A 158 -12.08 34.39 -11.96
CA ARG A 158 -13.14 33.64 -11.29
C ARG A 158 -12.98 32.14 -11.50
N ARG A 159 -12.60 31.74 -12.71
CA ARG A 159 -12.29 30.36 -13.06
C ARG A 159 -11.10 29.82 -12.24
N LEU A 160 -10.02 30.57 -12.10
CA LEU A 160 -8.86 30.18 -11.29
C LEU A 160 -9.13 30.13 -9.79
N LEU A 161 -9.90 31.08 -9.25
CA LEU A 161 -10.31 31.05 -7.84
C LEU A 161 -11.13 29.79 -7.52
N GLY A 162 -12.00 29.37 -8.45
CA GLY A 162 -12.70 28.10 -8.35
C GLY A 162 -11.74 26.91 -8.30
N LEU A 163 -10.74 26.90 -9.21
CA LEU A 163 -9.71 25.85 -9.26
C LEU A 163 -8.83 25.83 -8.00
N ASP A 164 -8.49 26.98 -7.44
CA ASP A 164 -7.68 27.11 -6.22
C ASP A 164 -8.38 26.44 -5.02
N GLY A 165 -9.66 26.78 -4.79
CA GLY A 165 -10.47 26.12 -3.76
C GLY A 165 -10.56 24.60 -3.98
N PHE A 166 -10.61 24.17 -5.23
CA PHE A 166 -10.61 22.74 -5.57
C PHE A 166 -9.27 22.04 -5.31
N VAL A 167 -8.14 22.69 -5.58
CA VAL A 167 -6.81 22.15 -5.27
C VAL A 167 -6.68 21.99 -3.76
N ASN A 168 -6.99 23.04 -2.99
CA ASN A 168 -6.87 23.04 -1.52
C ASN A 168 -7.72 21.92 -0.88
N THR A 169 -8.98 21.78 -1.30
CA THR A 169 -9.86 20.71 -0.78
C THR A 169 -9.38 19.32 -1.16
N THR A 170 -8.81 19.15 -2.36
CA THR A 170 -8.28 17.86 -2.82
C THR A 170 -7.00 17.50 -2.07
N GLN A 171 -6.12 18.47 -1.81
CA GLN A 171 -4.90 18.28 -1.01
C GLN A 171 -5.21 17.88 0.42
N GLN A 172 -6.11 18.60 1.11
CA GLN A 172 -6.52 18.26 2.49
C GLN A 172 -7.05 16.82 2.60
N ARG A 173 -7.82 16.38 1.58
CA ARG A 173 -8.33 15.00 1.53
C ARG A 173 -7.22 14.00 1.31
N LEU A 174 -6.27 14.30 0.43
CA LEU A 174 -5.15 13.41 0.14
C LEU A 174 -4.23 13.24 1.35
N GLU A 175 -3.92 14.33 2.05
CA GLU A 175 -3.10 14.32 3.27
C GLU A 175 -3.72 13.42 4.34
N LYS A 176 -5.02 13.62 4.63
CA LYS A 176 -5.76 12.78 5.57
C LYS A 176 -5.70 11.30 5.18
N LYS A 177 -5.79 10.99 3.88
CA LYS A 177 -5.79 9.61 3.39
C LYS A 177 -4.39 8.96 3.41
N SER A 178 -3.34 9.73 3.17
CA SER A 178 -1.95 9.26 3.30
C SER A 178 -1.62 8.87 4.75
N ALA A 179 -2.12 9.61 5.73
CA ALA A 179 -1.96 9.24 7.14
C ALA A 179 -2.72 7.95 7.48
N LEU A 180 -3.93 7.77 6.92
CA LEU A 180 -4.72 6.56 7.13
C LEU A 180 -4.06 5.32 6.54
N SER A 181 -3.48 5.39 5.35
CA SER A 181 -2.78 4.24 4.76
C SER A 181 -1.57 3.81 5.59
N LEU A 182 -0.82 4.78 6.16
CA LEU A 182 0.27 4.49 7.09
C LEU A 182 -0.21 3.78 8.36
N ILE A 183 -1.36 4.21 8.92
CA ILE A 183 -1.96 3.58 10.10
C ILE A 183 -2.42 2.16 9.78
N ILE A 184 -3.03 1.93 8.60
CA ILE A 184 -3.43 0.59 8.14
C ILE A 184 -2.20 -0.32 8.04
N ALA A 185 -1.13 0.14 7.39
CA ALA A 185 0.13 -0.60 7.29
C ALA A 185 0.71 -0.97 8.66
N GLN A 186 0.65 -0.06 9.62
CA GLN A 186 1.10 -0.29 10.99
C GLN A 186 0.23 -1.31 11.73
N LYS A 187 -1.09 -1.27 11.52
CA LYS A 187 -2.03 -2.21 12.12
C LYS A 187 -1.86 -3.62 11.57
N ASP A 188 -1.73 -3.78 10.24
CA ASP A 188 -1.51 -5.08 9.60
C ASP A 188 -0.19 -5.71 10.08
N SER A 189 0.87 -4.90 10.21
CA SER A 189 2.15 -5.37 10.76
C SER A 189 2.01 -5.88 12.21
N ARG A 190 1.18 -5.23 13.04
CA ARG A 190 0.90 -5.68 14.41
C ARG A 190 0.06 -6.96 14.44
N LEU A 191 -0.97 -7.07 13.60
CA LEU A 191 -1.79 -8.28 13.50
C LEU A 191 -0.96 -9.48 13.06
N ASN A 192 -0.08 -9.31 12.07
CA ASN A 192 0.83 -10.38 11.65
C ASN A 192 1.75 -10.84 12.77
N PHE A 193 2.23 -9.91 13.61
CA PHE A 193 3.04 -10.25 14.79
C PHE A 193 2.23 -11.01 15.84
N GLU A 194 0.99 -10.60 16.10
CA GLU A 194 0.10 -11.28 17.04
C GLU A 194 -0.30 -12.69 16.56
N VAL A 195 -0.59 -12.85 15.27
CA VAL A 195 -0.84 -14.16 14.65
C VAL A 195 0.37 -15.07 14.76
N ALA A 196 1.59 -14.56 14.56
CA ALA A 196 2.82 -15.32 14.77
C ALA A 196 2.97 -15.74 16.25
N GLY A 197 2.65 -14.85 17.19
CA GLY A 197 2.63 -15.16 18.63
C GLY A 197 1.61 -16.24 19.00
N ASN A 198 0.39 -16.15 18.48
CA ASN A 198 -0.67 -17.15 18.69
C ASN A 198 -0.31 -18.50 18.07
N SER A 199 0.28 -18.51 16.87
CA SER A 199 0.77 -19.73 16.22
C SER A 199 1.88 -20.39 17.05
N ARG A 200 2.76 -19.60 17.66
CA ARG A 200 3.77 -20.10 18.59
C ARG A 200 3.14 -20.73 19.83
N SER A 201 2.15 -20.06 20.44
CA SER A 201 1.40 -20.60 21.58
C SER A 201 0.67 -21.90 21.23
N LEU A 202 0.02 -21.95 20.05
CA LEU A 202 -0.64 -23.14 19.54
C LEU A 202 0.35 -24.28 19.33
N ALA A 203 1.50 -24.04 18.71
CA ALA A 203 2.56 -25.04 18.54
C ALA A 203 3.05 -25.59 19.89
N HIS A 204 3.20 -24.73 20.91
CA HIS A 204 3.53 -25.17 22.27
C HIS A 204 2.44 -26.03 22.90
N ALA A 205 1.17 -25.67 22.72
CA ALA A 205 0.03 -26.46 23.21
C ALA A 205 -0.06 -27.83 22.49
N THR A 206 0.11 -27.87 21.17
CA THR A 206 0.16 -29.10 20.37
C THR A 206 1.31 -30.02 20.79
N LYS A 207 2.48 -29.45 21.16
CA LYS A 207 3.59 -30.25 21.72
C LYS A 207 3.19 -30.98 23.00
N ARG A 208 2.39 -30.34 23.86
CA ARG A 208 1.86 -30.98 25.08
C ARG A 208 0.86 -32.10 24.75
N ASP A 209 -0.01 -31.87 23.78
CA ASP A 209 -1.02 -32.86 23.35
C ASP A 209 -0.38 -34.11 22.71
N THR A 210 0.73 -33.92 21.99
CA THR A 210 1.54 -35.02 21.43
C THR A 210 2.05 -35.98 22.52
N GLY A 211 2.35 -35.48 23.72
CA GLY A 211 2.78 -36.32 24.85
C GLY A 211 1.69 -37.29 25.32
N SER A 212 0.43 -36.87 25.34
CA SER A 212 -0.71 -37.73 25.67
C SER A 212 -0.97 -38.79 24.60
N MET A 213 -0.84 -38.40 23.32
CA MET A 213 -0.97 -39.32 22.19
C MET A 213 0.12 -40.42 22.22
N MET A 214 1.34 -40.05 22.59
CA MET A 214 2.46 -40.98 22.74
C MET A 214 2.24 -41.97 23.89
N ALA A 215 1.59 -41.57 24.98
CA ALA A 215 1.27 -42.47 26.10
C ALA A 215 0.28 -43.58 25.72
N LEU A 216 -0.74 -43.28 24.91
CA LEU A 216 -1.69 -44.30 24.40
C LEU A 216 -1.00 -45.28 23.44
N ALA A 217 -0.12 -44.79 22.57
CA ALA A 217 0.66 -45.62 21.67
C ALA A 217 1.60 -46.58 22.44
N LEU A 218 2.22 -46.10 23.52
CA LEU A 218 3.03 -46.92 24.42
C LEU A 218 2.19 -48.04 25.06
N LEU A 219 0.99 -47.70 25.55
CA LEU A 219 0.06 -48.66 26.14
C LEU A 219 -0.32 -49.76 25.13
N GLY A 220 -0.64 -49.38 23.90
CA GLY A 220 -0.95 -50.31 22.82
C GLY A 220 0.21 -51.23 22.48
N THR A 221 1.43 -50.71 22.44
CA THR A 221 2.66 -51.49 22.17
C THR A 221 2.93 -52.53 23.26
N ILE A 222 2.57 -52.25 24.52
CA ILE A 222 2.67 -53.20 25.64
C ILE A 222 1.57 -54.27 25.56
N PHE A 223 0.33 -53.89 25.26
CA PHE A 223 -0.81 -54.80 25.30
C PHE A 223 -0.93 -55.71 24.06
N LEU A 224 -0.57 -55.24 22.87
CA LEU A 224 -0.67 -56.03 21.62
C LEU A 224 0.04 -57.40 21.65
N PRO A 225 1.31 -57.51 22.10
CA PRO A 225 1.98 -58.81 22.16
C PRO A 225 1.36 -59.73 23.22
N GLY A 226 0.93 -59.16 24.35
CA GLY A 226 0.25 -59.92 25.40
C GLY A 226 -1.09 -60.51 24.95
N THR A 227 -1.89 -59.72 24.23
CA THR A 227 -3.18 -60.18 23.69
C THR A 227 -3.02 -61.18 22.54
N TYR A 228 -2.02 -60.99 21.67
CA TYR A 228 -1.69 -61.94 20.60
C TYR A 228 -1.29 -63.30 21.16
N ILE A 229 -0.44 -63.31 22.19
CA ILE A 229 -0.04 -64.55 22.88
C ILE A 229 -1.26 -65.17 23.57
N ALA A 230 -2.06 -64.40 24.31
CA ALA A 230 -3.28 -64.91 24.95
C ALA A 230 -4.26 -65.54 23.95
N SER A 231 -4.39 -64.97 22.74
CA SER A 231 -5.22 -65.53 21.66
C SER A 231 -4.69 -66.86 21.14
N ILE A 232 -3.38 -66.98 20.89
CA ILE A 232 -2.76 -68.25 20.46
C ILE A 232 -2.98 -69.34 21.50
N PHE A 233 -2.83 -69.03 22.78
CA PHE A 233 -3.05 -69.97 23.88
C PHE A 233 -4.55 -70.29 24.14
N SER A 234 -5.47 -69.46 23.64
CA SER A 234 -6.93 -69.69 23.68
C SER A 234 -7.41 -70.62 22.57
N THR A 235 -6.66 -70.71 21.47
CA THR A 235 -6.90 -71.76 20.46
C THR A 235 -6.46 -73.12 21.02
N THR A 236 -7.13 -74.19 20.58
CA THR A 236 -7.14 -75.57 21.11
C THR A 236 -5.80 -76.33 21.12
N PHE A 237 -4.66 -75.63 21.14
CA PHE A 237 -3.32 -76.21 21.23
C PHE A 237 -3.02 -76.88 22.59
N PHE A 238 -3.81 -76.57 23.63
CA PHE A 238 -3.83 -77.29 24.91
C PHE A 238 -5.10 -78.12 24.98
N ASP A 239 -4.97 -79.42 24.74
CA ASP A 239 -6.08 -80.35 24.91
C ASP A 239 -6.37 -80.57 26.41
N PHE A 240 -7.52 -80.07 26.87
CA PHE A 240 -8.03 -80.25 28.23
C PHE A 240 -8.87 -81.52 28.39
N GLN A 241 -8.95 -82.39 27.37
CA GLN A 241 -9.86 -83.54 27.37
C GLN A 241 -9.38 -84.78 28.15
N ASN A 242 -8.38 -84.68 29.03
CA ASN A 242 -8.07 -85.76 29.97
C ASN A 242 -7.82 -85.23 31.39
N ALA A 243 -8.89 -84.71 32.01
CA ALA A 243 -8.90 -84.41 33.44
C ALA A 243 -9.23 -85.67 34.25
N THR A 244 -8.19 -86.36 34.76
CA THR A 244 -8.26 -86.93 36.11
C THR A 244 -7.95 -85.81 37.10
N TRP A 245 -8.73 -85.74 38.17
CA TRP A 245 -9.01 -84.60 39.05
C TRP A 245 -7.86 -83.99 39.88
N THR A 246 -6.60 -83.98 39.42
CA THR A 246 -5.48 -83.46 40.26
C THR A 246 -4.48 -82.53 39.58
N ALA A 247 -4.65 -82.13 38.32
CA ALA A 247 -3.83 -81.06 37.75
C ALA A 247 -4.60 -80.25 36.69
N VAL A 248 -5.22 -79.16 37.11
CA VAL A 248 -5.87 -78.16 36.23
C VAL A 248 -4.84 -77.35 35.40
N MET A 249 -3.54 -77.68 35.50
CA MET A 249 -2.47 -76.99 34.78
C MET A 249 -1.52 -78.00 34.12
N SER A 250 -1.43 -77.96 32.80
CA SER A 250 -0.46 -78.75 32.01
C SER A 250 0.99 -78.42 32.43
N PRO A 251 1.90 -79.40 32.56
CA PRO A 251 3.30 -79.18 32.92
C PRO A 251 4.08 -78.29 31.94
N LYS A 252 3.50 -77.97 30.77
CA LYS A 252 4.08 -77.06 29.76
C LYS A 252 3.71 -75.59 29.96
N PHE A 253 3.00 -75.23 31.04
CA PHE A 253 2.69 -73.83 31.37
C PHE A 253 3.93 -72.93 31.49
N TRP A 254 5.10 -73.51 31.83
CA TRP A 254 6.36 -72.76 31.87
C TRP A 254 6.76 -72.19 30.49
N LEU A 255 6.33 -72.83 29.40
CA LEU A 255 6.60 -72.37 28.04
C LEU A 255 5.94 -71.01 27.74
N TYR A 256 4.79 -70.71 28.36
CA TYR A 256 4.14 -69.39 28.27
C TYR A 256 5.07 -68.28 28.76
N TRP A 257 5.64 -68.44 29.95
CA TRP A 257 6.57 -67.45 30.51
C TRP A 257 7.89 -67.41 29.72
N ALA A 258 8.34 -68.57 29.23
CA ALA A 258 9.55 -68.67 28.42
C ALA A 258 9.42 -67.99 27.04
N THR A 259 8.22 -67.87 26.46
CA THR A 259 8.01 -67.18 25.17
C THR A 259 7.50 -65.75 25.33
N ALA A 260 6.63 -65.50 26.32
CA ALA A 260 6.00 -64.20 26.49
C ALA A 260 6.97 -63.13 27.02
N ILE A 261 7.81 -63.48 28.01
CA ILE A 261 8.76 -62.53 28.58
C ILE A 261 9.78 -62.06 27.52
N PRO A 262 10.47 -62.96 26.78
CA PRO A 262 11.46 -62.51 25.80
C PRO A 262 10.85 -61.72 24.65
N THR A 263 9.67 -62.11 24.18
CA THR A 263 8.99 -61.40 23.08
C THR A 263 8.59 -59.98 23.50
N THR A 264 8.08 -59.83 24.73
CA THR A 264 7.73 -58.52 25.29
C THR A 264 8.99 -57.65 25.49
N VAL A 265 10.07 -58.23 26.02
CA VAL A 265 11.35 -57.52 26.19
C VAL A 265 11.96 -57.11 24.85
N LEU A 266 11.84 -57.95 23.81
CA LEU A 266 12.38 -57.65 22.48
C LEU A 266 11.60 -56.49 21.83
N ILE A 267 10.27 -56.49 21.92
CA ILE A 267 9.42 -55.41 21.39
C ILE A 267 9.68 -54.09 22.14
N LEU A 268 9.74 -54.13 23.47
CA LEU A 268 10.06 -52.94 24.27
C LEU A 268 11.49 -52.44 24.02
N GLY A 269 12.45 -53.36 23.86
CA GLY A 269 13.84 -53.04 23.54
C GLY A 269 13.96 -52.39 22.16
N ALA A 270 13.31 -52.95 21.14
CA ALA A 270 13.28 -52.40 19.79
C ALA A 270 12.60 -51.03 19.75
N TRP A 271 11.47 -50.87 20.46
CA TRP A 271 10.77 -49.60 20.57
C TRP A 271 11.62 -48.52 21.26
N THR A 272 12.17 -48.81 22.43
CA THR A 272 13.00 -47.85 23.18
C THR A 272 14.26 -47.46 22.44
N PHE A 273 14.87 -48.39 21.69
CA PHE A 273 16.01 -48.09 20.83
C PHE A 273 15.63 -47.19 19.66
N TRP A 274 14.52 -47.49 18.97
CA TRP A 274 14.01 -46.69 17.87
C TRP A 274 13.59 -45.28 18.32
N GLU A 275 12.91 -45.18 19.45
CA GLU A 275 12.46 -43.91 20.01
C GLU A 275 13.62 -43.04 20.49
N ARG A 276 14.66 -43.62 21.12
CA ARG A 276 15.89 -42.88 21.45
C ARG A 276 16.58 -42.32 20.21
N GLN A 277 16.70 -43.13 19.16
CA GLN A 277 17.28 -42.69 17.88
C GLN A 277 16.49 -41.54 17.26
N ARG A 278 15.16 -41.62 17.32
CA ARG A 278 14.25 -40.61 16.77
C ARG A 278 14.33 -39.31 17.57
N ASN A 279 14.31 -39.39 18.89
CA ASN A 279 14.37 -38.23 19.79
C ASN A 279 15.68 -37.45 19.64
N LEU A 280 16.81 -38.14 19.53
CA LEU A 280 18.11 -37.47 19.33
C LEU A 280 18.17 -36.68 18.03
N LYS A 281 17.60 -37.23 16.93
CA LYS A 281 17.53 -36.51 15.65
C LYS A 281 16.61 -35.28 15.74
N TYR A 282 15.45 -35.42 16.38
CA TYR A 282 14.51 -34.30 16.56
C TYR A 282 15.07 -33.20 17.47
N GLU A 283 15.80 -33.53 18.54
CA GLU A 283 16.41 -32.52 19.41
C GLU A 283 17.50 -31.71 18.70
N MET A 284 18.23 -32.32 17.75
CA MET A 284 19.21 -31.58 16.95
C MET A 284 18.52 -30.67 15.94
N GLU A 285 17.51 -31.18 15.23
CA GLU A 285 16.72 -30.41 14.27
C GLU A 285 15.97 -29.25 14.94
N GLU A 286 15.39 -29.47 16.12
CA GLU A 286 14.71 -28.43 16.91
C GLU A 286 15.69 -27.35 17.41
N ARG A 287 16.91 -27.75 17.82
CA ARG A 287 17.97 -26.79 18.21
C ARG A 287 18.44 -25.95 17.02
N ASP A 288 18.57 -26.56 15.86
CA ASP A 288 19.00 -25.84 14.65
C ASP A 288 17.91 -24.90 14.14
N LEU A 289 16.63 -25.32 14.18
CA LEU A 289 15.48 -24.47 13.90
C LEU A 289 15.35 -23.32 14.91
N ALA A 290 15.55 -23.57 16.20
CA ALA A 290 15.52 -22.53 17.23
C ALA A 290 16.62 -21.48 17.02
N ARG A 291 17.85 -21.92 16.72
CA ARG A 291 18.96 -21.02 16.37
C ARG A 291 18.69 -20.23 15.09
N ALA A 292 18.10 -20.87 14.08
CA ALA A 292 17.72 -20.20 12.84
C ALA A 292 16.64 -19.13 13.08
N SER A 293 15.64 -19.43 13.90
CA SER A 293 14.59 -18.49 14.30
C SER A 293 15.16 -17.30 15.08
N GLU A 294 16.05 -17.53 16.04
CA GLU A 294 16.67 -16.45 16.84
C GLU A 294 17.55 -15.54 15.98
N ASN A 295 18.30 -16.12 15.04
CA ASN A 295 19.09 -15.35 14.08
C ASN A 295 18.20 -14.54 13.12
N MET A 296 17.08 -15.11 12.68
CA MET A 296 16.09 -14.40 11.86
C MET A 296 15.44 -13.24 12.64
N GLU A 297 15.10 -13.44 13.91
CA GLU A 297 14.56 -12.38 14.76
C GLU A 297 15.56 -11.24 15.00
N LYS A 298 16.82 -11.57 15.30
CA LYS A 298 17.89 -10.57 15.45
C LYS A 298 18.13 -9.76 14.17
N THR A 299 18.08 -10.41 13.02
CA THR A 299 18.23 -9.72 11.72
C THR A 299 17.05 -8.81 11.41
N ILE A 300 15.81 -9.24 11.70
CA ILE A 300 14.60 -8.42 11.55
C ILE A 300 14.65 -7.21 12.49
N LEU A 301 15.01 -7.40 13.77
CA LEU A 301 15.15 -6.32 14.74
C LEU A 301 16.25 -5.32 14.36
N ALA A 302 17.40 -5.80 13.89
CA ALA A 302 18.47 -4.94 13.40
C ALA A 302 18.05 -4.15 12.14
N ALA A 303 17.29 -4.78 11.24
CA ALA A 303 16.76 -4.11 10.04
C ALA A 303 15.69 -3.07 10.39
N MET A 304 14.82 -3.36 11.36
CA MET A 304 13.82 -2.42 11.86
C MET A 304 14.49 -1.22 12.53
N GLY A 305 15.48 -1.45 13.42
CA GLY A 305 16.23 -0.41 14.12
C GLY A 305 16.99 0.54 13.18
N ARG A 306 17.62 0.01 12.13
CA ARG A 306 18.27 0.85 11.11
C ARG A 306 17.27 1.69 10.32
N ARG A 307 16.08 1.18 10.02
CA ARG A 307 15.02 1.92 9.32
C ARG A 307 14.41 3.04 10.18
N THR A 308 14.25 2.82 11.48
CA THR A 308 13.79 3.88 12.41
C THR A 308 14.83 4.95 12.61
N LEU A 309 16.11 4.59 12.76
CA LEU A 309 17.21 5.56 12.89
C LEU A 309 17.40 6.36 11.60
N ALA A 310 17.35 5.73 10.43
CA ALA A 310 17.43 6.42 9.14
C ALA A 310 16.30 7.46 8.96
N LYS A 311 15.07 7.13 9.39
CA LYS A 311 13.94 8.08 9.37
C LYS A 311 14.13 9.25 10.35
N MET A 312 14.71 9.03 11.52
CA MET A 312 15.01 10.12 12.48
C MET A 312 16.13 11.03 11.99
N THR A 313 17.18 10.49 11.37
CA THR A 313 18.26 11.30 10.79
C THR A 313 17.80 12.17 9.63
N THR A 314 16.88 11.70 8.79
CA THR A 314 16.30 12.50 7.70
C THR A 314 15.37 13.61 8.20
N LEU A 315 14.70 13.41 9.35
CA LEU A 315 13.85 14.43 9.99
C LEU A 315 14.68 15.47 10.77
N GLY A 316 15.86 15.10 11.26
CA GLY A 316 16.80 16.02 11.92
C GLY A 316 17.55 16.92 10.94
N ALA A 317 18.05 16.35 9.84
CA ALA A 317 18.78 17.11 8.82
C ALA A 317 17.93 18.20 8.15
N ASN A 318 16.63 17.94 7.96
CA ASN A 318 15.71 18.91 7.36
C ASN A 318 15.28 20.04 8.33
N LYS A 319 15.71 19.98 9.59
CA LYS A 319 15.47 21.00 10.63
C LYS A 319 16.66 21.93 10.84
N GLU A 320 17.83 21.61 10.29
CA GLU A 320 19.04 22.44 10.34
C GLU A 320 19.25 23.27 9.06
N GLU A 321 18.40 23.10 8.04
CA GLU A 321 18.40 23.90 6.80
C GLU A 321 17.27 24.96 6.73
N LEU A 322 16.61 25.27 7.86
CA LEU A 322 15.63 26.35 8.04
C LEU A 322 16.05 27.25 9.20
#